data_AF-A0A0S2JYQ4-F1
#
_entry.id   AF-A0A0S2JYQ4-F1
#
_cell.length_a   1.000
_cell.length_b   1.000
_cell.length_c   1.000
_cell.angle_alpha   90.00
_cell.angle_beta   90.00
_cell.angle_gamma   90.00
#
_symmetry.space_group_name_H-M   'P 1'
#
loop_
_entity.id
_entity.type
_entity.pdbx_description
1 polymer ?
#
loop_
_entity_poly.entity_id
_entity_poly.type
_entity_poly.pdbx_seq_one_letter_code
_entity_poly.pdbx_strand_id
1 'polypeptide(L)'
;MTYLSQQNNVTTFTMSEFGRILTSYGNGTDHGWAGNHIVMGGAVNCGNLYGKLLTQHLNGPRDTRGGRLIPEVANEQYFATLARWFGVPDSELVDIFPNLANFNQYTLGFI
;
A
#
# COMPACT_ATOMS: atom_id res chain seq x y z
N MET A 1 12.95 -14.65 -14.68
CA MET A 1 14.12 -14.53 -13.78
C MET A 1 14.65 -15.87 -13.25
N THR A 2 13.85 -16.94 -13.21
CA THR A 2 14.29 -18.27 -12.73
C THR A 2 15.48 -18.84 -13.49
N TYR A 3 15.52 -18.68 -14.82
CA TYR A 3 16.64 -19.12 -15.67
C TYR A 3 17.96 -18.41 -15.34
N LEU A 4 17.90 -17.18 -14.81
CA LEU A 4 19.07 -16.41 -14.38
C LEU A 4 19.37 -16.58 -12.88
N SER A 5 18.57 -17.39 -12.17
CA SER A 5 18.61 -17.52 -10.71
C SER A 5 18.45 -16.19 -9.96
N GLN A 6 17.73 -15.23 -10.55
CA GLN A 6 17.52 -13.87 -10.01
C GLN A 6 16.08 -13.64 -9.54
N GLN A 7 15.26 -14.69 -9.38
CA GLN A 7 13.84 -14.54 -9.07
C GLN A 7 13.57 -13.81 -7.75
N ASN A 8 14.47 -13.94 -6.77
CA ASN A 8 14.36 -13.26 -5.47
C ASN A 8 14.93 -11.83 -5.49
N ASN A 9 15.52 -11.42 -6.60
CA ASN A 9 16.15 -10.10 -6.75
C ASN A 9 15.31 -9.15 -7.61
N VAL A 10 14.10 -9.56 -7.99
CA VAL A 10 13.14 -8.75 -8.74
C VAL A 10 11.76 -8.87 -8.12
N THR A 11 11.19 -7.73 -7.75
CA THR A 11 9.82 -7.59 -7.26
C THR A 11 9.08 -6.57 -8.13
N THR A 12 7.95 -6.98 -8.68
CA THR A 12 7.02 -6.11 -9.42
C THR A 12 5.90 -5.70 -8.49
N PHE A 13 5.54 -4.43 -8.51
CA PHE A 13 4.47 -3.91 -7.67
C PHE A 13 3.65 -2.86 -8.42
N THR A 14 2.40 -2.65 -8.01
CA THR A 14 1.59 -1.53 -8.49
C THR A 14 1.56 -0.39 -7.47
N MET A 15 1.38 0.83 -7.96
CA MET A 15 1.17 2.03 -7.15
C MET A 15 0.19 2.94 -7.90
N SER A 16 -0.63 3.64 -7.15
CA SER A 16 -1.42 4.77 -7.64
C SER A 16 -1.50 5.78 -6.52
N GLU A 17 -1.25 7.06 -6.84
CA GLU A 17 -1.57 8.17 -5.93
C GLU A 17 -3.09 8.50 -5.95
N PHE A 18 -3.84 7.87 -6.84
CA PHE A 18 -5.27 8.11 -7.05
C PHE A 18 -6.12 6.91 -6.63
N GLY A 19 -7.09 7.16 -5.74
CA GLY A 19 -8.30 6.36 -5.56
C GLY A 19 -9.53 7.09 -6.11
N ARG A 20 -10.72 6.49 -5.98
CA ARG A 20 -12.00 7.12 -6.33
C ARG A 20 -12.93 7.12 -5.13
N ILE A 21 -13.72 8.18 -4.97
CA ILE A 21 -14.79 8.20 -3.98
C ILE A 21 -15.93 7.27 -4.41
N LEU A 22 -16.71 6.76 -3.45
CA LEU A 22 -17.84 5.85 -3.73
C LEU A 22 -19.02 6.55 -4.43
N THR A 23 -19.17 7.86 -4.27
CA THR A 23 -20.27 8.61 -4.88
C THR A 23 -19.92 9.15 -6.27
N SER A 24 -20.90 9.18 -7.16
CA SER A 24 -20.79 9.91 -8.44
C SER A 24 -21.00 11.41 -8.23
N TYR A 25 -20.32 12.22 -9.05
CA TYR A 25 -20.57 13.67 -9.19
C TYR A 25 -21.26 14.02 -10.52
N GLY A 26 -21.96 13.06 -11.13
CA GLY A 26 -22.80 13.26 -12.32
C GLY A 26 -22.11 12.98 -13.66
N ASN A 27 -20.78 13.18 -13.76
CA ASN A 27 -19.98 12.85 -14.96
C ASN A 27 -18.83 11.87 -14.66
N GLY A 28 -18.79 11.29 -13.47
CA GLY A 28 -17.72 10.42 -13.01
C GLY A 28 -17.62 10.41 -11.48
N THR A 29 -16.44 10.04 -10.97
CA THR A 29 -16.13 10.05 -9.54
C THR A 29 -14.98 11.01 -9.27
N ASP A 30 -15.00 11.65 -8.10
CA ASP A 30 -13.92 12.53 -7.66
C ASP A 30 -12.74 11.72 -7.07
N HIS A 31 -11.65 12.42 -6.75
CA HIS A 31 -10.43 11.91 -6.17
C HIS A 31 -10.68 11.28 -4.80
N GLY A 32 -10.29 10.03 -4.66
CA GLY A 32 -10.22 9.29 -3.42
C GLY A 32 -8.78 8.86 -3.11
N TRP A 33 -8.62 8.05 -2.05
CA TRP A 33 -7.31 7.64 -1.58
C TRP A 33 -7.14 6.11 -1.53
N ALA A 34 -8.10 5.39 -0.95
CA ALA A 34 -8.00 3.93 -0.87
C ALA A 34 -8.04 3.24 -2.26
N GLY A 35 -7.28 2.15 -2.38
CA GLY A 35 -7.19 1.31 -3.57
C GLY A 35 -6.57 -0.05 -3.23
N ASN A 36 -6.59 -0.96 -4.20
CA ASN A 36 -5.93 -2.26 -4.09
C ASN A 36 -4.65 -2.26 -4.93
N HIS A 37 -3.57 -2.76 -4.34
CA HIS A 37 -2.28 -2.91 -5.02
C HIS A 37 -1.86 -4.38 -5.06
N ILE A 38 -1.05 -4.72 -6.04
CA ILE A 38 -0.54 -6.08 -6.25
C ILE A 38 0.98 -6.02 -6.14
N VAL A 39 1.57 -6.93 -5.38
CA VAL A 39 3.02 -7.18 -5.31
C VAL A 39 3.26 -8.63 -5.71
N MET A 40 4.23 -8.86 -6.59
CA MET A 40 4.57 -10.18 -7.12
C MET A 40 6.07 -10.29 -7.38
N GLY A 41 6.66 -11.44 -7.11
CA GLY A 41 8.09 -11.68 -7.27
C GLY A 41 8.55 -12.85 -6.43
N GLY A 42 9.78 -13.34 -6.64
CA GLY A 42 10.31 -14.47 -5.88
C GLY A 42 10.59 -14.14 -4.41
N ALA A 43 10.86 -12.87 -4.10
CA ALA A 43 11.04 -12.40 -2.73
C ALA A 43 9.72 -12.19 -1.98
N VAL A 44 8.59 -12.19 -2.67
CA VAL A 44 7.30 -11.82 -2.07
C VAL A 44 6.72 -13.00 -1.30
N ASN A 45 6.29 -12.77 -0.07
CA ASN A 45 5.53 -13.72 0.75
C ASN A 45 4.10 -13.87 0.19
N CYS A 46 4.00 -14.63 -0.90
CA CYS A 46 2.80 -14.77 -1.72
C CYS A 46 1.62 -15.41 -0.98
N GLY A 47 0.40 -15.21 -1.49
CA GLY A 47 -0.83 -15.82 -0.95
C GLY A 47 -1.45 -15.08 0.24
N ASN A 48 -0.87 -13.95 0.64
CA ASN A 48 -1.34 -13.16 1.78
C ASN A 48 -2.01 -11.85 1.31
N LEU A 49 -3.01 -11.41 2.08
CA LEU A 49 -3.58 -10.06 2.00
C LEU A 49 -2.99 -9.22 3.12
N TYR A 50 -2.44 -8.06 2.79
CA TYR A 50 -1.92 -7.11 3.77
C TYR A 50 -2.91 -5.95 3.93
N GLY A 51 -3.40 -5.75 5.15
CA GLY A 51 -4.58 -4.94 5.43
C GLY A 51 -5.88 -5.72 5.25
N LYS A 52 -7.02 -5.02 5.20
CA LYS A 52 -8.34 -5.63 5.05
C LYS A 52 -9.11 -4.97 3.91
N LEU A 53 -9.99 -5.75 3.30
CA LEU A 53 -10.98 -5.19 2.39
C LEU A 53 -11.87 -4.21 3.17
N LEU A 54 -11.83 -2.94 2.77
CA LEU A 54 -12.66 -1.92 3.40
C LEU A 54 -14.13 -2.13 3.04
N THR A 55 -15.01 -2.01 4.02
CA THR A 55 -16.45 -1.91 3.76
C THR A 55 -16.72 -0.65 2.92
N GLN A 56 -17.25 -0.85 1.72
CA GLN A 56 -17.55 0.24 0.79
C GLN A 56 -18.94 0.82 1.09
N HIS A 57 -19.04 1.54 2.22
CA HIS A 57 -20.28 2.11 2.72
C HIS A 57 -20.13 3.61 3.01
N LEU A 58 -21.09 4.41 2.54
CA LEU A 58 -21.12 5.86 2.77
C LEU A 58 -21.32 6.17 4.25
N ASN A 59 -20.61 7.18 4.77
CA ASN A 59 -20.61 7.54 6.19
C ASN A 59 -20.19 6.36 7.10
N GLY A 60 -19.45 5.39 6.55
CA GLY A 60 -18.83 4.32 7.32
C GLY A 60 -17.65 4.84 8.14
N PRO A 61 -17.07 4.00 9.02
CA PRO A 61 -16.01 4.39 9.95
C PRO A 61 -14.70 4.83 9.27
N ARG A 62 -14.55 4.53 7.98
CA ARG A 62 -13.37 4.90 7.17
C ARG A 62 -13.69 5.92 6.08
N ASP A 63 -14.93 6.37 5.99
CA ASP A 63 -15.32 7.44 5.09
C ASP A 63 -15.02 8.79 5.75
N THR A 64 -14.11 9.56 5.13
CA THR A 64 -13.82 10.91 5.61
C THR A 64 -14.90 11.91 5.25
N ARG A 65 -15.57 11.71 4.11
CA ARG A 65 -16.70 12.49 3.60
C ARG A 65 -17.04 11.98 2.19
N GLY A 66 -18.32 11.72 1.93
CA GLY A 66 -18.83 11.49 0.56
C GLY A 66 -18.26 10.22 -0.10
N GLY A 67 -17.94 9.19 0.68
CA GLY A 67 -17.36 7.95 0.18
C GLY A 67 -15.85 8.02 -0.08
N ARG A 68 -15.13 9.00 0.49
CA ARG A 68 -13.66 9.05 0.42
C ARG A 68 -13.07 8.17 1.50
N LEU A 69 -12.80 6.92 1.15
CA LEU A 69 -12.26 5.91 2.06
C LEU A 69 -10.77 6.14 2.37
N ILE A 70 -10.40 6.06 3.65
CA ILE A 70 -9.01 5.99 4.11
C ILE A 70 -8.56 4.52 4.18
N PRO A 71 -7.43 4.15 3.55
CA PRO A 71 -6.87 2.80 3.64
C PRO A 71 -6.37 2.45 5.05
N GLU A 72 -6.37 1.17 5.40
CA GLU A 72 -5.73 0.69 6.65
C GLU A 72 -4.21 0.72 6.60
N VAL A 73 -3.67 0.55 5.41
CA VAL A 73 -2.25 0.56 5.13
C VAL A 73 -1.89 1.89 4.47
N ALA A 74 -0.89 2.58 5.01
CA ALA A 74 -0.34 3.76 4.37
C ALA A 74 0.58 3.38 3.20
N ASN A 75 0.65 4.25 2.19
CA ASN A 75 1.63 4.15 1.12
C ASN A 75 3.06 4.08 1.68
N GLU A 76 3.37 4.83 2.73
CA GLU A 76 4.69 4.79 3.37
C GLU A 76 5.03 3.42 3.97
N GLN A 77 4.09 2.72 4.62
CA GLN A 77 4.37 1.37 5.14
C GLN A 77 4.61 0.36 4.00
N TYR A 78 3.92 0.56 2.88
CA TYR A 78 4.12 -0.21 1.66
C TYR A 78 5.50 0.02 1.05
N PHE A 79 5.91 1.29 0.87
CA PHE A 79 7.22 1.62 0.33
C PHE A 79 8.38 1.34 1.29
N ALA A 80 8.17 1.47 2.60
CA ALA A 80 9.16 1.10 3.61
C ALA A 80 9.53 -0.38 3.54
N THR A 81 8.55 -1.24 3.25
CA THR A 81 8.80 -2.68 3.06
C THR A 81 9.70 -2.93 1.84
N LEU A 82 9.46 -2.22 0.73
CA LEU A 82 10.30 -2.31 -0.46
C LEU A 82 11.70 -1.70 -0.21
N ALA A 83 11.78 -0.55 0.46
CA ALA A 83 13.04 0.11 0.79
C ALA A 83 13.94 -0.77 1.67
N ARG A 84 13.35 -1.42 2.67
CA ARG A 84 14.05 -2.41 3.50
C ARG A 84 14.57 -3.57 2.65
N TRP A 85 13.79 -4.09 1.71
CA TRP A 85 14.25 -5.12 0.77
C TRP A 85 15.38 -4.65 -0.15
N PHE A 86 15.37 -3.37 -0.55
CA PHE A 86 16.48 -2.74 -1.27
C PHE A 86 17.75 -2.55 -0.42
N GLY A 87 17.69 -2.82 0.88
CA GLY A 87 18.83 -2.76 1.80
C GLY A 87 18.90 -1.51 2.68
N VAL A 88 17.85 -0.68 2.70
CA VAL A 88 17.77 0.44 3.65
C VAL A 88 17.64 -0.12 5.07
N PRO A 89 18.49 0.29 6.03
CA PRO A 89 18.39 -0.17 7.41
C PRO A 89 17.15 0.43 8.09
N ASP A 90 16.56 -0.31 9.03
CA ASP A 90 15.35 0.11 9.75
C ASP A 90 15.51 1.49 10.45
N SER A 91 16.74 1.86 10.84
CA SER A 91 17.05 3.16 11.46
C SER A 91 16.88 4.35 10.53
N GLU A 92 16.95 4.16 9.21
CA GLU A 92 16.85 5.23 8.20
C GLU A 92 15.44 5.32 7.59
N LEU A 93 14.55 4.36 7.89
CA LEU A 93 13.22 4.33 7.27
C LEU A 93 12.39 5.58 7.61
N VAL A 94 12.50 6.12 8.83
CA VAL A 94 11.77 7.34 9.23
C VAL A 94 12.35 8.59 8.57
N ASP A 95 13.64 8.59 8.20
CA ASP A 95 14.24 9.71 7.47
C ASP A 95 13.70 9.79 6.03
N ILE A 96 13.43 8.63 5.42
CA ILE A 96 12.86 8.53 4.06
C ILE A 96 11.33 8.70 4.09
N PHE A 97 10.66 8.14 5.10
CA PHE A 97 9.21 8.11 5.25
C PHE A 97 8.82 8.65 6.65
N PRO A 98 8.75 9.98 6.82
CA PRO A 98 8.58 10.59 8.14
C PRO A 98 7.25 10.25 8.81
N ASN A 99 6.19 9.96 8.05
CA ASN A 99 4.89 9.64 8.65
C ASN A 99 4.89 8.26 9.31
N LEU A 100 5.88 7.39 9.05
CA LEU A 100 6.07 6.12 9.75
C LEU A 100 6.11 6.30 11.28
N ALA A 101 6.61 7.44 11.77
CA ALA A 101 6.63 7.77 13.20
C ALA A 101 5.23 7.74 13.86
N ASN A 102 4.15 7.82 13.08
CA ASN A 102 2.76 7.74 13.55
C ASN A 102 2.21 6.31 13.62
N PHE A 103 3.00 5.29 13.27
CA PHE A 103 2.56 3.89 13.18
C PHE A 103 3.34 3.01 14.15
N ASN A 104 2.67 1.99 14.72
CA ASN A 104 3.32 0.98 15.56
C ASN A 104 4.14 -0.04 14.73
N GLN A 105 3.95 -0.06 13.41
CA GLN A 105 4.59 -0.99 12.50
C GLN A 105 5.00 -0.22 11.24
N TYR A 106 6.29 -0.24 10.91
CA TYR A 106 6.84 0.52 9.79
C TYR A 106 6.76 -0.23 8.46
N THR A 107 6.94 -1.55 8.48
CA THR A 107 6.92 -2.41 7.29
C THR A 107 5.84 -3.48 7.40
N LEU A 108 5.27 -3.91 6.28
CA LEU A 108 4.13 -4.84 6.22
C LEU A 108 4.54 -6.32 6.16
N GLY A 109 5.82 -6.64 5.92
CA GLY A 109 6.33 -8.02 5.91
C GLY A 109 5.87 -8.85 4.69
N PHE A 110 5.52 -8.20 3.59
CA PHE A 110 5.19 -8.89 2.33
C PHE A 110 6.43 -9.31 1.53
N ILE A 111 7.63 -9.00 2.03
CA ILE A 111 8.93 -9.52 1.62
C ILE A 111 9.63 -10.01 2.89
#